data_AF-A0A7X0TMW9-F1
#
_entry.id   AF-A0A7X0TMW9-F1
#
_cell.length_a   1.000
_cell.length_b   1.000
_cell.length_c   1.000
_cell.angle_alpha   90.00
_cell.angle_beta   90.00
_cell.angle_gamma   90.00
#
_symmetry.space_group_name_H-M   'P 1'
#
loop_
_entity.id
_entity.type
_entity.pdbx_description
1 polymer ?
#
loop_
_entity_poly.entity_id
_entity_poly.type
_entity_poly.pdbx_seq_one_letter_code
_entity_poly.pdbx_strand_id
1 'polypeptide(L)'
;MRNSFFKVLIFILFFSTSIHIPVQAATTSPTTSNLSADAFVDMFDIDDYTAANPYVVVSGHSASITFTTDQPAKISLHNDVTTIKTKDYVQDQEITVSLLQETNTFVLTVTTESGATTTYSITIKTAAKPKHKVMPKFAETSITSPRRSHY
;
A
#
# COMPACT_ATOMS: atom_id res chain seq x y z
N MET A 1 -1.06 -80.33 6.09
CA MET A 1 -0.42 -79.06 5.65
C MET A 1 -0.84 -77.93 6.61
N ARG A 2 -0.14 -77.77 7.76
CA ARG A 2 -0.51 -76.77 8.79
C ARG A 2 0.73 -76.13 9.46
N ASN A 3 1.89 -76.16 8.79
CA ASN A 3 3.16 -75.63 9.34
C ASN A 3 3.77 -74.50 8.49
N SER A 4 3.12 -74.12 7.38
CA SER A 4 3.59 -73.04 6.50
C SER A 4 3.07 -71.66 6.92
N PHE A 5 1.86 -71.60 7.48
CA PHE A 5 1.22 -70.32 7.87
C PHE A 5 1.93 -69.64 9.05
N PHE A 6 2.43 -70.42 10.02
CA PHE A 6 3.10 -69.88 11.20
C PHE A 6 4.45 -69.23 10.87
N LYS A 7 5.17 -69.75 9.87
CA LYS A 7 6.44 -69.18 9.40
C LYS A 7 6.24 -67.85 8.66
N VAL A 8 5.15 -67.72 7.91
CA VAL A 8 4.80 -66.48 7.21
C VAL A 8 4.34 -65.39 8.21
N LEU A 9 3.59 -65.78 9.25
CA LEU A 9 3.13 -64.84 10.28
C LEU A 9 4.29 -64.22 11.09
N ILE A 10 5.31 -65.02 11.43
CA ILE A 10 6.50 -64.54 12.16
C ILE A 10 7.34 -63.61 11.28
N PHE A 11 7.44 -63.87 9.97
CA PHE A 11 8.22 -63.02 9.07
C PHE A 11 7.63 -61.62 8.95
N ILE A 12 6.30 -61.48 8.93
CA ILE A 12 5.64 -60.16 8.81
C ILE A 12 5.82 -59.32 10.10
N LEU A 13 5.91 -59.98 11.27
CA LEU A 13 6.02 -59.29 12.56
C LEU A 13 7.37 -58.60 12.76
N PHE A 14 8.46 -59.15 12.22
CA PHE A 14 9.80 -58.55 12.31
C PHE A 14 10.03 -57.33 11.40
N PHE A 15 9.18 -57.08 10.39
CA PHE A 15 9.30 -55.93 9.49
C PHE A 15 8.37 -54.76 9.85
N SER A 16 7.77 -54.77 11.04
CA SER A 16 6.89 -53.68 11.54
C SER A 16 7.64 -52.61 12.34
N THR A 17 8.95 -52.44 12.11
CA THR A 17 9.67 -51.27 12.63
C THR A 17 9.19 -50.04 11.86
N SER A 18 8.42 -49.19 12.54
CA SER A 18 8.04 -47.86 12.08
C SER A 18 9.28 -47.12 11.59
N ILE A 19 9.46 -47.01 10.27
CA ILE A 19 10.42 -46.09 9.68
C ILE A 19 9.86 -44.70 9.95
N HIS A 20 10.30 -44.11 11.05
CA HIS A 20 10.08 -42.70 11.33
C HIS A 20 10.94 -41.94 10.33
N ILE A 21 10.39 -41.62 9.15
CA ILE A 21 11.03 -40.69 8.22
C ILE A 21 11.07 -39.37 8.98
N PRO A 22 12.25 -38.84 9.38
CA PRO A 22 12.28 -37.49 9.88
C PRO A 22 11.87 -36.61 8.71
N VAL A 23 10.71 -35.99 8.81
CA VAL A 23 10.41 -34.82 7.99
C VAL A 23 11.49 -33.82 8.36
N GLN A 24 12.51 -33.71 7.52
CA GLN A 24 13.41 -32.56 7.54
C GLN A 24 12.50 -31.37 7.22
N ALA A 25 12.05 -30.68 8.27
CA ALA A 25 11.55 -29.33 8.13
C ALA A 25 12.67 -28.58 7.42
N ALA A 26 12.37 -28.02 6.24
CA ALA A 26 13.28 -27.11 5.58
C ALA A 26 13.55 -25.97 6.54
N THR A 27 14.69 -26.02 7.23
CA THR A 27 15.15 -24.88 8.01
C THR A 27 15.59 -23.85 6.99
N THR A 28 14.73 -22.89 6.69
CA THR A 28 15.18 -21.64 6.08
C THR A 28 16.12 -21.03 7.09
N SER A 29 17.42 -21.08 6.83
CA SER A 29 18.38 -20.31 7.62
C SER A 29 17.95 -18.85 7.59
N PRO A 30 17.87 -18.16 8.74
CA PRO A 30 17.59 -16.73 8.73
C PRO A 30 18.71 -16.05 7.95
N THR A 31 18.39 -15.40 6.84
CA THR A 31 19.32 -14.52 6.15
C THR A 31 19.42 -13.25 6.98
N THR A 32 20.51 -13.08 7.72
CA THR A 32 20.81 -11.83 8.41
C THR A 32 21.47 -10.88 7.41
N SER A 33 20.87 -9.70 7.22
CA SER A 33 21.49 -8.64 6.43
C SER A 33 22.67 -8.04 7.20
N ASN A 34 23.82 -7.87 6.52
CA ASN A 34 24.97 -7.13 7.05
C ASN A 34 24.93 -5.63 6.67
N LEU A 35 23.81 -5.17 6.11
CA LEU A 35 23.63 -3.75 5.77
C LEU A 35 23.55 -2.92 7.06
N SER A 36 24.21 -1.77 7.07
CA SER A 36 24.11 -0.80 8.17
C SER A 36 22.69 -0.24 8.26
N ALA A 37 22.36 0.40 9.39
CA ALA A 37 21.07 1.09 9.55
C ALA A 37 20.83 2.12 8.43
N ASP A 38 21.89 2.81 7.99
CA ASP A 38 21.83 3.78 6.89
C ASP A 38 21.47 3.11 5.55
N ALA A 39 22.06 1.95 5.25
CA ALA A 39 21.71 1.19 4.04
C ALA A 39 20.29 0.58 4.09
N PHE A 40 19.67 0.52 5.26
CA PHE A 40 18.26 0.17 5.41
C PHE A 40 17.35 1.39 5.16
N VAL A 41 17.81 2.60 5.49
CA VAL A 41 17.12 3.86 5.16
C VAL A 41 17.16 4.09 3.64
N ASP A 42 18.30 3.87 2.99
CA ASP A 42 18.42 3.93 1.52
C ASP A 42 17.46 2.95 0.79
N MET A 43 17.06 1.84 1.44
CA MET A 43 16.06 0.92 0.86
C MET A 43 14.62 1.46 0.92
N PHE A 44 14.37 2.51 1.70
CA PHE A 44 13.09 3.21 1.82
C PHE A 44 13.16 4.68 1.41
N ASP A 45 14.34 5.22 1.09
CA ASP A 45 14.49 6.52 0.47
C ASP A 45 13.92 6.45 -0.94
N ILE A 46 12.69 6.97 -1.05
CA ILE A 46 12.01 7.12 -2.32
C ILE A 46 12.45 8.45 -2.94
N ASP A 47 13.76 8.60 -3.16
CA ASP A 47 14.35 9.72 -3.89
C ASP A 47 13.97 9.71 -5.39
N ASP A 48 13.21 8.70 -5.82
CA ASP A 48 12.80 8.50 -7.21
C ASP A 48 11.61 9.36 -7.66
N TYR A 49 11.03 10.18 -6.78
CA TYR A 49 9.91 11.03 -7.13
C TYR A 49 10.38 12.25 -7.92
N THR A 50 10.34 12.16 -9.24
CA THR A 50 10.71 13.26 -10.14
C THR A 50 9.49 14.05 -10.58
N ALA A 51 9.70 15.25 -11.14
CA ALA A 51 8.61 16.02 -11.75
C ALA A 51 7.82 15.26 -12.85
N ALA A 52 8.46 14.27 -13.50
CA ALA A 52 7.84 13.40 -14.49
C ALA A 52 7.02 12.26 -13.85
N ASN A 53 7.40 11.82 -12.66
CA ASN A 53 6.73 10.77 -11.90
C ASN A 53 6.62 11.15 -10.41
N PRO A 54 5.75 12.11 -10.07
CA PRO A 54 5.65 12.59 -8.70
C PRO A 54 4.91 11.60 -7.81
N TYR A 55 5.17 11.66 -6.51
CA TYR A 55 4.33 11.02 -5.51
C TYR A 55 3.04 11.81 -5.34
N VAL A 56 1.89 11.15 -5.44
CA VAL A 56 0.59 11.80 -5.31
C VAL A 56 -0.26 11.09 -4.26
N VAL A 57 -0.63 11.82 -3.20
CA VAL A 57 -1.54 11.35 -2.16
C VAL A 57 -2.88 12.03 -2.32
N VAL A 58 -3.92 11.26 -2.61
CA VAL A 58 -5.29 11.77 -2.79
C VAL A 58 -6.09 11.58 -1.51
N SER A 59 -6.72 12.66 -1.03
CA SER A 59 -7.62 12.67 0.12
C SER A 59 -8.91 13.40 -0.22
N GLY A 60 -9.98 12.65 -0.48
CA GLY A 60 -11.26 13.20 -0.91
C GLY A 60 -11.16 13.97 -2.23
N HIS A 61 -11.40 15.29 -2.19
CA HIS A 61 -11.34 16.19 -3.35
C HIS A 61 -10.04 17.03 -3.36
N SER A 62 -9.02 16.59 -2.63
CA SER A 62 -7.71 17.25 -2.59
C SER A 62 -6.61 16.22 -2.82
N ALA A 63 -5.45 16.68 -3.27
CA ALA A 63 -4.26 15.85 -3.37
C ALA A 63 -3.02 16.63 -2.98
N SER A 64 -2.06 15.97 -2.33
CA SER A 64 -0.69 16.46 -2.20
C SER A 64 0.18 15.80 -3.27
N ILE A 65 1.03 16.60 -3.91
CA ILE A 65 1.95 16.20 -4.96
C ILE A 65 3.35 16.53 -4.47
N THR A 66 4.20 15.51 -4.36
CA THR A 66 5.57 15.64 -3.86
C THR A 66 6.55 15.11 -4.91
N PHE A 67 7.60 15.88 -5.18
CA PHE A 67 8.69 15.47 -6.07
C PHE A 67 9.93 16.33 -5.84
N THR A 68 11.06 15.83 -6.31
CA THR A 68 12.35 16.51 -6.29
C THR A 68 12.79 16.83 -7.73
N THR A 69 13.54 17.91 -7.89
CA THR A 69 14.14 18.32 -9.16
C THR A 69 15.67 18.21 -9.11
N ASP A 70 16.32 18.09 -10.27
CA ASP A 70 17.79 18.00 -10.32
C ASP A 70 18.49 19.28 -9.84
N GLN A 71 17.80 20.42 -9.95
CA GLN A 71 18.26 21.75 -9.55
C GLN A 71 17.12 22.51 -8.88
N PRO A 72 17.41 23.49 -8.00
CA PRO A 72 16.40 24.37 -7.44
C PRO A 72 15.50 24.99 -8.53
N ALA A 73 14.19 24.84 -8.34
CA ALA A 73 13.20 25.26 -9.31
C ALA A 73 12.00 25.92 -8.62
N LYS A 74 11.34 26.81 -9.36
CA LYS A 74 9.95 27.19 -9.07
C LYS A 74 9.03 26.45 -10.02
N ILE A 75 7.78 26.29 -9.61
CA ILE A 75 6.81 25.50 -10.36
C ILE A 75 5.55 26.31 -10.66
N SER A 76 4.85 25.89 -11.70
CA SER A 76 3.50 26.33 -12.04
C SER A 76 2.67 25.10 -12.38
N LEU A 77 1.66 24.80 -11.58
CA LEU A 77 0.71 23.73 -11.84
C LEU A 77 -0.63 24.35 -12.22
N HIS A 78 -1.18 24.00 -13.38
CA HIS A 78 -2.45 24.56 -13.80
C HIS A 78 -3.33 23.59 -14.58
N ASN A 79 -4.63 23.84 -14.52
CA ASN A 79 -5.64 23.31 -15.42
C ASN A 79 -6.67 24.42 -15.71
N ASP A 80 -7.80 24.07 -16.32
CA ASP A 80 -8.84 25.05 -16.68
C ASP A 80 -9.44 25.82 -15.49
N VAL A 81 -9.32 25.29 -14.27
CA VAL A 81 -10.01 25.81 -13.07
C VAL A 81 -9.03 26.31 -12.01
N THR A 82 -7.86 25.70 -11.91
CA THR A 82 -6.90 25.87 -10.82
C THR A 82 -5.56 26.28 -11.39
N THR A 83 -4.90 27.24 -10.75
CA THR A 83 -3.50 27.60 -11.02
C THR A 83 -2.78 27.80 -9.70
N ILE A 84 -1.65 27.12 -9.54
CA ILE A 84 -0.76 27.21 -8.40
C ILE A 84 0.62 27.55 -8.91
N LYS A 85 1.30 28.50 -8.25
CA LYS A 85 2.68 28.88 -8.58
C LYS A 85 3.47 29.04 -7.29
N THR A 86 4.68 28.48 -7.27
CA THR A 86 5.64 28.77 -6.20
C THR A 86 6.49 29.97 -6.59
N LYS A 87 7.04 30.65 -5.58
CA LYS A 87 7.91 31.81 -5.76
C LYS A 87 9.38 31.46 -5.61
N ASP A 88 9.66 30.62 -4.61
CA ASP A 88 11.02 30.26 -4.23
C ASP A 88 11.55 29.14 -5.12
N TYR A 89 12.86 29.16 -5.35
CA TYR A 89 13.57 28.09 -6.03
C TYR A 89 14.01 27.08 -4.97
N VAL A 90 13.35 25.93 -4.97
CA VAL A 90 13.64 24.83 -4.04
C VAL A 90 13.76 23.54 -4.81
N GLN A 91 14.47 22.57 -4.25
CA GLN A 91 14.69 21.29 -4.90
C GLN A 91 13.52 20.33 -4.63
N ASP A 92 13.13 20.24 -3.36
CA ASP A 92 11.97 19.45 -2.93
C ASP A 92 10.69 20.28 -3.03
N GLN A 93 9.75 19.77 -3.81
CA GLN A 93 8.49 20.41 -4.10
C GLN A 93 7.38 19.65 -3.41
N GLU A 94 6.55 20.37 -2.65
CA GLU A 94 5.28 19.87 -2.14
C GLU A 94 4.16 20.84 -2.52
N ILE A 95 3.14 20.34 -3.19
CA ILE A 95 2.04 21.15 -3.71
C ILE A 95 0.73 20.49 -3.32
N THR A 96 -0.15 21.26 -2.67
CA THR A 96 -1.52 20.81 -2.40
C THR A 96 -2.49 21.40 -3.42
N VAL A 97 -3.24 20.54 -4.10
CA VAL A 97 -4.38 20.90 -4.95
C VAL A 97 -5.69 20.54 -4.24
N SER A 98 -6.71 21.38 -4.43
CA SER A 98 -8.05 21.18 -3.87
C SER A 98 -9.11 21.31 -4.95
N LEU A 99 -10.36 20.97 -4.63
CA LEU A 99 -11.51 21.03 -5.54
C LEU A 99 -11.37 20.10 -6.77
N LEU A 100 -10.70 18.98 -6.58
CA LEU A 100 -10.54 17.94 -7.60
C LEU A 100 -11.88 17.29 -7.94
N GLN A 101 -12.12 17.08 -9.24
CA GLN A 101 -13.18 16.20 -9.75
C GLN A 101 -12.71 14.74 -9.79
N GLU A 102 -13.52 13.84 -10.36
CA GLU A 102 -13.19 12.41 -10.48
C GLU A 102 -11.89 12.16 -11.26
N THR A 103 -11.62 12.94 -12.29
CA THR A 103 -10.36 12.92 -13.04
C THR A 103 -9.97 14.35 -13.39
N ASN A 104 -8.73 14.72 -13.08
CA ASN A 104 -8.20 16.05 -13.35
C ASN A 104 -6.85 15.89 -14.04
N THR A 105 -6.66 16.61 -15.14
CA THR A 105 -5.37 16.68 -15.83
C THR A 105 -4.79 18.07 -15.61
N PHE A 106 -3.56 18.12 -15.12
CA PHE A 106 -2.81 19.33 -14.88
C PHE A 106 -1.58 19.39 -15.78
N VAL A 107 -1.20 20.61 -16.14
CA VAL A 107 0.08 20.91 -16.76
C VAL A 107 1.00 21.47 -15.68
N LEU A 108 2.05 20.72 -15.36
CA LEU A 108 3.12 21.13 -14.46
C LEU A 108 4.26 21.73 -15.29
N THR A 109 4.61 22.98 -15.05
CA THR A 109 5.82 23.61 -15.59
C THR A 109 6.82 23.82 -14.47
N VAL A 110 8.02 23.27 -14.64
CA VAL A 110 9.18 23.45 -13.76
C VAL A 110 10.08 24.49 -14.41
N THR A 111 10.51 25.50 -13.66
CA THR A 111 11.42 26.55 -14.13
C THR A 111 12.63 26.62 -13.19
N THR A 112 13.80 26.26 -13.70
CA THR A 112 15.07 26.34 -12.95
C THR A 112 15.51 27.79 -12.76
N GLU A 113 16.46 28.03 -11.85
CA GLU A 113 17.07 29.35 -11.65
C GLU A 113 17.73 29.93 -12.91
N SER A 114 18.23 29.07 -13.79
CA SER A 114 18.79 29.47 -15.09
C SER A 114 17.74 30.02 -16.07
N GLY A 115 16.46 29.88 -15.75
CA GLY A 115 15.33 30.22 -16.61
C GLY A 115 14.91 29.09 -17.56
N ALA A 116 15.60 27.95 -17.57
CA ALA A 116 15.19 26.80 -18.36
C ALA A 116 13.87 26.21 -17.83
N THR A 117 12.94 25.94 -18.74
CA THR A 117 11.61 25.41 -18.42
C THR A 117 11.40 24.01 -18.98
N THR A 118 10.68 23.18 -18.23
CA THR A 118 10.25 21.85 -18.66
C THR A 118 8.82 21.62 -18.22
N THR A 119 8.03 20.95 -19.06
CA THR A 119 6.59 20.79 -18.84
C THR A 119 6.19 19.32 -18.83
N TYR A 120 5.33 18.95 -17.89
CA TYR A 120 4.81 17.61 -17.67
C TYR A 120 3.28 17.63 -17.57
N SER A 121 2.65 16.52 -17.92
CA SER A 121 1.21 16.32 -17.74
C SER A 121 0.97 15.37 -16.57
N ILE A 122 0.17 15.80 -15.59
CA ILE A 122 -0.15 15.02 -14.39
C ILE A 122 -1.65 14.73 -14.38
N THR A 123 -2.03 13.45 -14.33
CA THR A 123 -3.42 13.05 -14.18
C THR A 123 -3.68 12.53 -12.77
N ILE A 124 -4.60 13.19 -12.06
CA ILE A 124 -5.01 12.82 -10.69
C ILE A 124 -6.45 12.30 -10.74
N LYS A 125 -6.65 11.07 -10.25
CA LYS A 125 -7.96 10.45 -10.13
C LYS A 125 -8.38 10.42 -8.67
N THR A 126 -9.58 10.92 -8.38
CA THR A 126 -10.17 10.82 -7.04
C THR A 126 -11.10 9.61 -6.98
N ALA A 127 -11.31 9.07 -5.78
CA ALA A 127 -12.28 8.01 -5.60
C ALA A 127 -13.68 8.54 -5.94
N ALA A 128 -14.41 7.84 -6.80
CA ALA A 128 -15.78 8.20 -7.14
C ALA A 128 -16.64 8.25 -5.87
N LYS A 129 -17.54 9.24 -5.77
CA LYS A 129 -18.52 9.28 -4.68
C LYS A 129 -19.32 7.97 -4.70
N PRO A 130 -19.47 7.26 -3.56
CA PRO A 130 -20.27 6.05 -3.52
C PRO A 130 -21.71 6.38 -3.93
N LYS A 131 -22.16 5.79 -5.03
CA LYS A 131 -23.51 6.02 -5.60
C LYS A 131 -24.64 5.58 -4.68
N HIS A 132 -24.35 4.75 -3.68
CA HIS A 132 -25.34 4.20 -2.76
C HIS A 132 -25.15 4.77 -1.34
N LYS A 133 -26.16 5.51 -0.88
CA LYS A 133 -26.31 5.87 0.53
C LYS A 133 -26.91 4.65 1.25
N VAL A 134 -26.07 3.81 1.86
CA VAL A 134 -26.58 2.68 2.66
C VAL A 134 -27.21 3.27 3.93
N MET A 135 -28.54 3.34 3.98
CA MET A 135 -29.24 3.68 5.22
C MET A 135 -29.05 2.51 6.20
N PRO A 136 -28.50 2.74 7.41
CA PRO A 136 -28.49 1.71 8.42
C PRO A 136 -29.94 1.35 8.77
N LYS A 137 -30.30 0.09 8.55
CA LYS A 137 -31.58 -0.44 8.99
C LYS A 137 -31.49 -0.62 10.51
N PHE A 138 -32.02 0.34 11.26
CA PHE A 138 -32.20 0.14 12.69
C PHE A 138 -33.23 -0.97 12.88
N ALA A 139 -32.79 -2.13 13.36
CA ALA A 139 -33.71 -3.14 13.83
C ALA A 139 -34.33 -2.63 15.13
N GLU A 140 -35.64 -2.38 15.15
CA GLU A 140 -36.37 -2.10 16.38
C GLU A 140 -36.20 -3.31 17.31
N THR A 141 -35.36 -3.15 18.33
CA THR A 141 -35.23 -4.12 19.41
C THR A 141 -35.99 -3.56 20.59
N SER A 142 -37.22 -4.05 20.80
CA SER A 142 -37.97 -3.76 22.02
C SER A 142 -37.47 -4.68 23.14
N ILE A 143 -37.03 -4.09 24.25
CA ILE A 143 -36.70 -4.83 25.47
C ILE A 143 -38.01 -4.95 26.26
N THR A 144 -38.67 -6.10 26.22
CA THR A 144 -39.78 -6.40 27.13
C THR A 144 -39.23 -6.76 28.50
N SER A 145 -39.42 -5.89 29.49
CA SER A 145 -39.09 -6.18 30.88
C SER A 145 -40.15 -7.11 31.49
N PRO A 146 -39.78 -8.29 32.04
CA PRO A 146 -40.73 -9.11 32.77
C PRO A 146 -41.02 -8.47 34.14
N ARG A 147 -42.25 -7.98 34.30
CA ARG A 147 -42.78 -7.46 35.57
C ARG A 147 -42.82 -8.59 36.60
N ARG A 148 -41.87 -8.60 37.54
CA ARG A 148 -41.90 -9.48 38.71
C ARG A 148 -43.08 -9.05 39.61
N SER A 149 -44.11 -9.88 39.70
CA SER A 149 -45.16 -9.74 40.70
C SER A 149 -44.62 -10.15 42.07
N HIS A 150 -44.48 -9.19 42.98
CA HIS A 150 -44.47 -9.46 44.41
C HIS A 150 -45.68 -8.77 45.01
N TYR A 151 -46.70 -9.55 45.35
CA TYR A 151 -47.40 -9.59 46.64
C TYR A 151 -48.45 -10.69 46.60
#